data_AF-A0A370FEJ1-F1
#
_entry.id   AF-A0A370FEJ1-F1
#
_cell.length_a   1.000
_cell.length_b   1.000
_cell.length_c   1.000
_cell.angle_alpha   90.00
_cell.angle_beta   90.00
_cell.angle_gamma   90.00
#
_symmetry.space_group_name_H-M   'P 1'
#
loop_
_entity.id
_entity.type
_entity.pdbx_description
1 polymer ?
#
loop_
_entity_poly.entity_id
_entity_poly.type
_entity_poly.pdbx_seq_one_letter_code
_entity_poly.pdbx_strand_id
1 'polypeptide(L)'
;MKLSWEGEAEDAAAAARANSRLGVLQNQRDGETIVIANEFSDMRISKVHTRNGARLLIESPKSGQWITLDALELEALTWQNETTLSAMVGKPFQSLIATEDAS
;
A
#
# COMPACT_ATOMS: atom_id res chain seq x y z
N MET A 1 31.94 -2.44 13.85
CA MET A 1 31.68 -3.62 12.99
C MET A 1 30.36 -3.34 12.28
N LYS A 2 30.35 -3.15 10.96
CA LYS A 2 29.13 -2.84 10.20
C LYS A 2 28.42 -4.17 9.92
N LEU A 3 27.25 -4.39 10.52
CA LEU A 3 26.42 -5.54 10.16
C LEU A 3 25.73 -5.21 8.83
N SER A 4 26.17 -5.85 7.75
CA SER A 4 25.37 -5.96 6.52
C SER A 4 24.68 -7.32 6.55
N TRP A 5 23.38 -7.35 6.28
CA TRP A 5 22.60 -8.58 6.19
C TRP A 5 22.46 -9.02 4.72
N GLU A 6 22.36 -10.33 4.51
CA GLU A 6 22.16 -10.93 3.18
C GLU A 6 20.79 -10.54 2.64
N GLY A 7 20.75 -9.71 1.59
CA GLY A 7 19.50 -9.15 1.04
C GLY A 7 19.39 -7.63 1.17
N GLU A 8 20.25 -6.98 1.98
CA GLU A 8 20.23 -5.51 2.17
C GLU A 8 20.29 -4.73 0.84
N ALA A 9 21.14 -5.18 -0.10
CA ALA A 9 21.27 -4.55 -1.41
C ALA A 9 20.04 -4.75 -2.31
N GLU A 10 19.39 -5.92 -2.20
CA GLU A 10 18.17 -6.22 -2.95
C GLU A 10 16.99 -5.41 -2.45
N ASP A 11 16.82 -5.33 -1.12
CA ASP A 11 15.81 -4.50 -0.47
C ASP A 11 16.00 -3.01 -0.80
N ALA A 12 17.25 -2.52 -0.77
CA ALA A 12 17.56 -1.15 -1.15
C ALA A 12 17.21 -0.87 -2.62
N ALA A 13 17.51 -1.80 -3.54
CA ALA A 13 17.15 -1.67 -4.94
C ALA A 13 15.64 -1.75 -5.17
N ALA A 14 14.94 -2.63 -4.45
CA ALA A 14 13.49 -2.75 -4.46
C ALA A 14 12.83 -1.45 -3.98
N ALA A 15 13.30 -0.89 -2.87
CA ALA A 15 12.83 0.39 -2.34
C ALA A 15 13.06 1.54 -3.34
N ALA A 16 14.25 1.62 -3.97
CA ALA A 16 14.54 2.64 -4.97
C ALA A 16 13.61 2.56 -6.19
N ARG A 17 13.30 1.35 -6.67
CA ARG A 17 12.33 1.10 -7.75
C ARG A 17 10.91 1.51 -7.33
N ALA A 18 10.52 1.16 -6.11
CA ALA A 18 9.22 1.54 -5.55
C ALA A 18 9.06 3.07 -5.47
N ASN A 19 10.08 3.78 -4.96
CA ASN A 19 10.07 5.25 -4.88
C ASN A 19 10.01 5.90 -6.26
N SER A 20 10.77 5.38 -7.23
CA SER A 20 10.72 5.88 -8.62
C SER A 20 9.32 5.73 -9.20
N ARG A 21 8.67 4.58 -8.96
CA ARG A 21 7.29 4.33 -9.42
C ARG A 21 6.29 5.25 -8.73
N LEU A 22 6.43 5.47 -7.42
CA LEU A 22 5.60 6.40 -6.68
C LEU A 22 5.70 7.81 -7.26
N GLY A 23 6.91 8.31 -7.52
CA GLY A 23 7.12 9.63 -8.12
C GLY A 23 6.43 9.79 -9.47
N VAL A 24 6.46 8.76 -10.33
CA VAL A 24 5.70 8.76 -11.59
C VAL A 24 4.19 8.88 -11.34
N LEU A 25 3.64 8.12 -10.39
CA LEU A 25 2.21 8.17 -10.07
C LEU A 25 1.80 9.52 -9.47
N GLN A 26 2.62 10.09 -8.59
CA GLN A 26 2.38 11.40 -7.99
C GLN A 26 2.32 12.52 -9.04
N ASN A 27 3.14 12.43 -10.08
CA ASN A 27 3.14 13.37 -11.21
C ASN A 27 1.90 13.22 -12.12
N GLN A 28 1.16 12.11 -12.01
CA GLN A 28 -0.05 11.82 -12.80
C GLN A 28 -1.33 12.00 -11.98
N ARG A 29 -1.27 12.72 -10.86
CA ARG A 29 -2.45 13.02 -10.04
C ARG A 29 -3.46 13.87 -10.81
N ASP A 30 -4.73 13.53 -10.64
CA ASP A 30 -5.88 14.21 -11.22
C ASP A 30 -6.77 14.75 -10.11
N GLY A 31 -6.82 16.07 -9.97
CA GLY A 31 -7.61 16.75 -8.94
C GLY A 31 -6.91 16.86 -7.58
N GLU A 32 -7.73 17.11 -6.55
CA GLU A 32 -7.26 17.34 -5.19
C GLU A 32 -6.95 16.04 -4.44
N THR A 33 -5.90 16.06 -3.63
CA THR A 33 -5.56 14.97 -2.72
C THR A 33 -6.40 15.07 -1.45
N ILE A 34 -7.13 14.01 -1.13
CA ILE A 34 -7.86 13.88 0.13
C ILE A 34 -6.89 13.41 1.20
N VAL A 35 -6.90 14.07 2.36
CA VAL A 35 -6.11 13.67 3.52
C VAL A 35 -7.04 13.13 4.59
N ILE A 36 -6.79 11.90 5.03
CA ILE A 36 -7.47 11.29 6.17
C ILE A 36 -6.43 11.10 7.26
N ALA A 37 -6.61 11.76 8.40
CA ALA A 37 -5.65 11.73 9.50
C ALA A 37 -6.32 11.53 10.85
N ASN A 38 -5.62 10.87 11.75
CA ASN A 38 -5.94 10.74 13.17
C ASN A 38 -4.67 10.94 14.01
N GLU A 39 -4.74 10.63 15.31
CA GLU A 39 -3.63 10.80 16.25
C GLU A 39 -2.44 9.84 16.02
N PHE A 40 -2.61 8.81 15.19
CA PHE A 40 -1.60 7.78 14.94
C PHE A 40 -1.05 7.80 13.51
N SER A 41 -1.85 8.23 12.54
CA SER A 41 -1.54 8.16 11.11
C SER A 41 -2.15 9.30 10.29
N ASP A 42 -1.46 9.63 9.20
CA ASP A 42 -1.99 10.40 8.08
C ASP A 42 -1.92 9.55 6.80
N MET A 43 -3.00 9.59 6.03
CA MET A 43 -3.13 8.92 4.74
C MET A 43 -3.49 9.94 3.68
N ARG A 44 -2.82 9.87 2.54
CA ARG A 44 -3.09 10.71 1.37
C ARG A 44 -3.70 9.86 0.27
N ILE A 45 -4.83 10.30 -0.25
CA ILE A 45 -5.60 9.59 -1.27
C ILE A 45 -5.73 10.50 -2.48
N SER A 46 -5.23 10.04 -3.63
CA SER A 46 -5.29 10.80 -4.88
C SER A 46 -5.77 9.91 -6.02
N LYS A 47 -6.57 10.46 -6.91
CA LYS A 47 -6.80 9.82 -8.22
C LYS A 47 -5.57 10.04 -9.09
N VAL A 48 -5.12 8.99 -9.77
CA VAL A 48 -4.00 9.04 -10.73
C VAL A 48 -4.40 8.39 -12.04
N HIS A 49 -3.92 8.94 -13.16
CA HIS A 49 -4.10 8.32 -14.47
C HIS A 49 -2.89 7.47 -14.84
N THR A 50 -3.13 6.21 -15.18
CA THR A 50 -2.11 5.30 -15.69
C THR A 50 -2.42 4.90 -17.12
N ARG A 51 -1.47 4.26 -17.81
CA ARG A 51 -1.74 3.68 -19.15
C ARG A 51 -2.91 2.66 -19.15
N ASN A 52 -3.21 2.08 -18.00
CA ASN A 52 -4.25 1.06 -17.83
C ASN A 52 -5.55 1.63 -17.24
N GLY A 53 -5.72 2.96 -17.24
CA GLY A 53 -6.89 3.64 -16.68
C GLY A 53 -6.61 4.33 -15.34
N ALA A 54 -7.68 4.86 -14.75
CA ALA A 54 -7.64 5.58 -13.48
C ALA A 54 -7.44 4.62 -12.30
N ARG A 55 -6.66 5.07 -11.31
CA ARG A 55 -6.43 4.37 -10.05
C ARG A 55 -6.54 5.34 -8.88
N LEU A 56 -6.84 4.82 -7.70
CA LEU A 56 -6.62 5.50 -6.43
C LEU A 56 -5.23 5.18 -5.93
N LEU A 57 -4.38 6.18 -5.78
CA LEU A 57 -3.13 6.12 -5.05
C LEU A 57 -3.42 6.41 -3.57
N ILE A 58 -3.09 5.47 -2.70
CA ILE A 58 -3.17 5.62 -1.24
C ILE A 58 -1.76 5.56 -0.68
N GLU A 59 -1.36 6.59 0.07
CA GLU A 59 -0.02 6.75 0.60
C GLU A 59 -0.05 6.97 2.11
N SER A 60 0.90 6.36 2.81
CA SER A 60 1.19 6.62 4.22
C SER A 60 2.55 7.30 4.33
N PRO A 61 2.62 8.65 4.42
CA PRO A 61 3.89 9.37 4.43
C PRO A 61 4.82 8.95 5.56
N LYS A 62 4.26 8.63 6.74
CA LYS A 62 5.01 8.21 7.93
C LYS A 62 5.73 6.88 7.75
N SER A 63 5.11 5.91 7.07
CA SER A 63 5.68 4.57 6.87
C SER A 63 6.36 4.42 5.50
N GLY A 64 6.13 5.34 4.57
CA GLY A 64 6.57 5.24 3.18
C GLY A 64 5.81 4.20 2.35
N GLN A 65 4.83 3.50 2.95
CA GLN A 65 4.00 2.50 2.27
C GLN A 65 3.00 3.18 1.35
N TRP A 66 2.71 2.53 0.22
CA TRP A 66 1.71 3.00 -0.73
C TRP A 66 1.13 1.84 -1.53
N ILE A 67 -0.08 2.03 -2.03
CA ILE A 67 -0.77 1.10 -2.92
C ILE A 67 -1.56 1.86 -3.97
N THR A 68 -1.80 1.23 -5.11
CA THR A 68 -2.79 1.71 -6.08
C THR A 68 -3.92 0.70 -6.21
N LEU A 69 -5.17 1.17 -6.16
CA LEU A 69 -6.35 0.36 -6.39
C LEU A 69 -7.10 0.86 -7.63
N ASP A 70 -7.50 -0.04 -8.53
CA ASP A 70 -8.52 0.25 -9.52
C ASP A 70 -9.94 0.12 -8.93
N ALA A 71 -10.95 0.34 -9.77
CA ALA A 71 -12.34 0.33 -9.32
C ALA A 71 -12.80 -1.04 -8.81
N LEU A 72 -12.36 -2.13 -9.44
CA LEU A 72 -12.75 -3.48 -9.05
C LEU A 72 -12.02 -3.91 -7.77
N GLU A 73 -10.73 -3.57 -7.66
CA GLU A 73 -9.96 -3.81 -6.43
C GLU A 73 -10.58 -3.07 -5.23
N LEU A 74 -11.08 -1.85 -5.43
CA LEU A 74 -11.80 -1.09 -4.39
C LEU A 74 -13.16 -1.72 -4.06
N GLU A 75 -13.92 -2.11 -5.08
CA GLU A 75 -15.23 -2.77 -4.90
C GLU A 75 -15.09 -4.08 -4.11
N ALA A 76 -14.06 -4.87 -4.42
CA ALA A 76 -13.76 -6.12 -3.74
C ALA A 76 -13.54 -5.94 -2.22
N LEU A 77 -13.01 -4.80 -1.77
CA LEU A 77 -12.90 -4.49 -0.34
C LEU A 77 -14.27 -4.33 0.33
N THR A 78 -15.26 -3.82 -0.39
CA THR A 78 -16.62 -3.65 0.12
C THR A 78 -17.41 -4.96 0.24
N TRP A 79 -16.95 -6.01 -0.44
CA TRP A 79 -17.53 -7.35 -0.33
C TRP A 79 -16.98 -8.17 0.83
N GLN A 80 -15.95 -7.67 1.53
CA GLN A 80 -15.38 -8.37 2.68
C GLN A 80 -16.32 -8.30 3.87
N ASN A 81 -16.40 -9.39 4.62
CA ASN A 81 -17.14 -9.42 5.89
C ASN A 81 -16.34 -8.75 7.03
N GLU A 82 -17.01 -8.47 8.15
CA GLU A 82 -16.43 -7.82 9.33
C GLU A 82 -15.23 -8.59 9.90
N THR A 83 -15.26 -9.92 9.87
CA THR A 83 -14.17 -10.78 10.36
C THR A 83 -12.89 -10.57 9.54
N THR A 84 -13.01 -10.56 8.21
CA THR A 84 -11.88 -10.35 7.31
C THR A 84 -11.28 -8.95 7.48
N LEU A 85 -12.14 -7.91 7.53
CA LEU A 85 -11.68 -6.53 7.73
C LEU A 85 -10.98 -6.35 9.08
N SER A 86 -11.52 -6.96 10.14
CA SER A 86 -10.91 -6.92 11.47
C SER A 86 -9.54 -7.60 11.49
N ALA A 87 -9.39 -8.72 10.77
CA ALA A 87 -8.10 -9.41 10.65
C ALA A 87 -7.06 -8.57 9.89
N MET A 88 -7.45 -7.89 8.81
CA MET A 88 -6.56 -6.99 8.05
C MET A 88 -6.00 -5.87 8.92
N VAL A 89 -6.84 -5.25 9.76
CA VAL A 89 -6.45 -4.15 10.64
C VAL A 89 -5.67 -4.65 11.86
N GLY A 90 -6.10 -5.75 12.48
CA GLY A 90 -5.48 -6.29 13.68
C GLY A 90 -4.15 -7.01 13.43
N LYS A 91 -3.89 -7.46 12.20
CA LYS A 91 -2.70 -8.25 11.83
C LYS A 91 -2.06 -7.75 10.52
N PRO A 92 -1.58 -6.49 10.46
CA PRO A 92 -1.25 -5.78 9.21
C PRO A 92 -0.09 -6.38 8.39
N PHE A 93 0.60 -7.40 8.88
CA PHE A 93 1.73 -8.05 8.20
C PHE A 93 1.64 -9.59 8.22
N GLN A 94 0.49 -10.14 8.62
CA GLN A 94 0.30 -11.59 8.66
C GLN A 94 -0.54 -12.04 7.48
N SER A 95 -0.32 -13.28 7.04
CA SER A 95 -1.19 -13.91 6.06
C SER A 95 -2.61 -14.03 6.64
N LEU A 96 -3.61 -13.64 5.84
CA LEU A 96 -5.02 -13.92 6.13
C LEU A 96 -5.41 -15.36 5.76
N ILE A 97 -4.58 -16.02 4.96
CA ILE A 97 -4.76 -17.41 4.54
C ILE A 97 -4.05 -18.28 5.57
N ALA A 98 -4.80 -19.21 6.18
CA ALA A 98 -4.21 -20.25 7.01
C ALA A 98 -3.33 -21.15 6.14
N THR A 99 -2.07 -21.32 6.50
CA THR A 99 -1.21 -22.35 5.91
C THR A 99 -1.59 -23.68 6.55
N GLU A 100 -1.87 -24.70 5.74
CA GLU A 100 -2.32 -26.03 6.21
C GLU A 100 -1.30 -26.78 7.10
N ASP A 101 -0.11 -26.24 7.33
CA ASP A 101 0.98 -26.89 8.10
C ASP A 101 0.90 -26.73 9.63
N ALA A 102 -0.25 -26.34 10.18
CA ALA A 102 -0.49 -26.34 11.62
C ALA A 102 -1.42 -27.50 12.04
N SER A 103 -0.96 -28.74 11.87
CA SER A 103 -1.52 -29.94 12.50
C SER A 103 -0.51 -30.57 13.45
#